data_AF-A0AAX3VW19-F1
#
_entry.id   AF-A0AAX3VW19-F1
#
_cell.length_a   1.000
_cell.length_b   1.000
_cell.length_c   1.000
_cell.angle_alpha   90.00
_cell.angle_beta   90.00
_cell.angle_gamma   90.00
#
_symmetry.space_group_name_H-M   'P 1'
#
loop_
_entity.id
_entity.type
_entity.pdbx_description
1 polymer ?
#
loop_
_entity_poly.entity_id
_entity_poly.type
_entity_poly.pdbx_seq_one_letter_code
_entity_poly.pdbx_strand_id
1 'polypeptide(L)'
;MSTKAQQNPLRASELDRFERNLEQWLKLDPTEAAYHRLQGSLESQIVTLQICGVITSQGAVTLHTRMGEAMRDKSAADDAQTAEKFKLI
;
A
#
# COMPACT_ATOMS: atom_id res chain seq x y z
N MET A 1 -18.35 29.19 12.75
CA MET A 1 -17.91 28.11 13.67
C MET A 1 -16.69 27.46 13.07
N SER A 2 -15.53 27.61 13.68
CA SER A 2 -14.28 27.00 13.20
C SER A 2 -14.23 25.57 13.73
N THR A 3 -14.61 24.60 12.91
CA THR A 3 -14.37 23.19 13.21
C THR A 3 -12.87 22.98 13.18
N LYS A 4 -12.23 22.98 14.35
CA LYS A 4 -10.87 22.47 14.51
C LYS A 4 -10.88 21.07 13.89
N ALA A 5 -10.13 20.88 12.81
CA ALA A 5 -9.89 19.57 12.23
C ALA A 5 -9.26 18.72 13.33
N GLN A 6 -10.10 17.97 14.03
CA GLN A 6 -9.69 17.08 15.10
C GLN A 6 -8.92 15.98 14.38
N GLN A 7 -7.59 16.07 14.39
CA GLN A 7 -6.72 15.05 13.86
C GLN A 7 -7.12 13.76 14.58
N ASN A 8 -7.79 12.86 13.87
CA ASN A 8 -8.25 11.61 14.44
C ASN A 8 -7.00 10.89 14.99
N PRO A 9 -6.88 10.68 16.31
CA PRO A 9 -5.64 10.20 16.92
C PRO A 9 -5.22 8.83 16.39
N LEU A 10 -6.15 8.07 15.79
CA LEU A 10 -5.92 6.78 15.16
C LEU A 10 -5.31 6.88 13.76
N ARG A 11 -5.38 8.05 13.10
CA ARG A 11 -4.99 8.18 11.69
C ARG A 11 -3.52 7.84 11.45
N ALA A 12 -2.62 8.34 12.31
CA ALA A 12 -1.20 8.10 12.13
C ALA A 12 -0.85 6.61 12.31
N SER A 13 -1.34 5.97 13.38
CA SER A 13 -1.07 4.56 13.65
C SER A 13 -1.64 3.61 12.59
N GLU A 14 -2.81 3.93 12.04
CA GLU A 14 -3.44 3.13 10.99
C GLU A 14 -2.72 3.26 9.63
N LEU A 15 -2.21 4.45 9.32
CA LEU A 15 -1.38 4.69 8.13
C LEU A 15 -0.03 3.99 8.27
N ASP A 16 0.61 4.04 9.44
CA ASP A 16 1.84 3.28 9.69
C ASP A 16 1.62 1.77 9.55
N ARG A 17 0.46 1.26 10.00
CA ARG A 17 0.10 -0.16 9.80
C ARG A 17 -0.07 -0.48 8.32
N PHE A 18 -0.71 0.40 7.57
CA PHE A 18 -0.87 0.25 6.12
C PHE A 18 0.50 0.18 5.42
N GLU A 19 1.43 1.10 5.70
CA GLU A 19 2.76 1.11 5.09
C GLU A 19 3.55 -0.17 5.41
N ARG A 20 3.51 -0.64 6.67
CA ARG A 20 4.15 -1.93 7.02
C ARG A 20 3.55 -3.10 6.25
N ASN A 21 2.22 -3.14 6.10
CA ASN A 21 1.56 -4.21 5.35
C ASN A 21 1.88 -4.12 3.84
N LEU A 22 2.00 -2.89 3.32
CA LEU A 22 2.42 -2.64 1.94
C LEU A 22 3.84 -3.18 1.70
N GLU A 23 4.79 -2.88 2.58
CA GLU A 23 6.16 -3.41 2.52
C GLU A 23 6.20 -4.95 2.56
N GLN A 24 5.35 -5.58 3.36
CA GLN A 24 5.27 -7.05 3.41
C GLN A 24 4.69 -7.62 2.12
N TRP A 25 3.63 -7.00 1.58
CA TRP A 25 3.03 -7.41 0.33
C TRP A 25 4.00 -7.34 -0.84
N LEU A 26 4.82 -6.29 -0.91
CA LEU A 26 5.84 -6.15 -1.95
C LEU A 26 6.92 -7.24 -1.88
N LYS A 27 7.12 -7.91 -0.75
CA LYS A 27 8.07 -9.04 -0.65
C LYS A 27 7.50 -10.36 -1.19
N LEU A 28 6.20 -10.44 -1.41
CA LEU A 28 5.54 -11.66 -1.87
C LEU A 28 5.63 -11.81 -3.39
N ASP A 29 5.66 -13.05 -3.85
CA ASP A 29 5.59 -13.39 -5.27
C ASP A 29 4.13 -13.29 -5.76
N PRO A 30 3.83 -12.56 -6.85
CA PRO A 30 2.49 -12.46 -7.42
C PRO A 30 1.84 -13.80 -7.82
N THR A 31 2.61 -14.87 -7.97
CA THR A 31 2.12 -16.23 -8.27
C THR A 31 1.63 -16.96 -7.02
N GLU A 32 1.96 -16.48 -5.83
CA GLU A 32 1.57 -17.09 -4.57
C GLU A 32 0.20 -16.61 -4.07
N ALA A 33 -0.60 -17.53 -3.52
CA ALA A 33 -1.88 -17.17 -2.90
C ALA A 33 -1.74 -16.16 -1.75
N ALA A 34 -0.58 -16.14 -1.07
CA ALA A 34 -0.30 -15.18 0.01
C ALA A 34 -0.33 -13.73 -0.51
N TYR A 35 0.18 -13.49 -1.72
CA TYR A 35 0.18 -12.17 -2.35
C TYR A 35 -1.24 -11.64 -2.52
N HIS A 36 -2.13 -12.42 -3.13
CA HIS A 36 -3.50 -12.00 -3.37
C HIS A 36 -4.31 -11.82 -2.08
N ARG A 37 -4.05 -12.65 -1.06
CA ARG A 37 -4.69 -12.48 0.26
C ARG A 37 -4.29 -11.17 0.91
N LEU A 38 -2.99 -10.84 0.90
CA LEU A 38 -2.51 -9.61 1.51
C LEU A 38 -2.91 -8.37 0.70
N GLN A 39 -2.96 -8.49 -0.64
CA GLN A 39 -3.54 -7.45 -1.51
C GLN A 39 -4.99 -7.14 -1.12
N GLY A 40 -5.85 -8.16 -1.04
CA GLY A 40 -7.24 -7.97 -0.63
C GLY A 40 -7.36 -7.41 0.79
N SER A 41 -6.46 -7.78 1.70
CA SER A 41 -6.41 -7.22 3.05
C SER A 41 -6.04 -5.73 3.06
N LEU A 42 -5.10 -5.30 2.21
CA LEU A 42 -4.74 -3.88 2.06
C LEU A 42 -5.91 -3.07 1.49
N GLU A 43 -6.56 -3.58 0.46
CA GLU A 43 -7.74 -2.95 -0.16
C GLU A 43 -8.89 -2.83 0.86
N SER A 44 -9.16 -3.91 1.62
CA SER A 44 -10.15 -3.90 2.69
C SER A 44 -9.80 -2.89 3.79
N GLN A 45 -8.53 -2.78 4.18
CA GLN A 45 -8.08 -1.80 5.16
C GLN A 45 -8.37 -0.36 4.70
N ILE A 46 -8.09 -0.03 3.44
CA ILE A 46 -8.38 1.32 2.89
C ILE A 46 -9.88 1.63 3.01
N VAL A 47 -10.74 0.69 2.61
CA VAL A 47 -12.20 0.86 2.69
C VAL A 47 -12.66 1.03 4.15
N THR A 48 -12.14 0.21 5.07
CA THR A 48 -12.46 0.33 6.51
C THR A 48 -12.06 1.71 7.05
N LEU A 49 -10.86 2.20 6.73
CA LEU A 49 -10.41 3.51 7.18
C LEU A 49 -11.30 4.65 6.66
N GLN A 50 -11.79 4.53 5.44
CA GLN A 50 -12.70 5.51 4.86
C GLN A 50 -14.08 5.47 5.53
N ILE A 51 -14.68 4.28 5.69
CA ILE A 51 -16.01 4.11 6.31
C ILE A 51 -16.00 4.58 7.77
N CYS A 52 -14.92 4.30 8.50
CA CYS A 52 -14.77 4.74 9.88
C CYS A 52 -14.40 6.23 10.01
N GLY A 53 -14.30 6.98 8.92
CA GLY A 53 -13.96 8.41 8.93
C GLY A 53 -12.52 8.70 9.41
N VAL A 54 -11.63 7.72 9.36
CA VAL A 54 -10.20 7.88 9.70
C VAL A 54 -9.48 8.61 8.55
N ILE A 55 -9.87 8.32 7.32
CA ILE A 55 -9.42 9.01 6.10
C ILE A 55 -10.62 9.52 5.30
N THR A 56 -10.38 10.52 4.45
CA THR A 56 -11.38 11.01 3.49
C THR A 56 -11.43 10.09 2.26
N SER A 57 -12.43 10.28 1.40
CA SER A 57 -12.47 9.61 0.09
C SER A 57 -11.22 9.89 -0.75
N GLN A 58 -10.71 11.13 -0.70
CA GLN A 58 -9.45 11.48 -1.36
C GLN A 58 -8.26 10.73 -0.74
N GLY A 59 -8.26 10.57 0.59
CA GLY A 59 -7.24 9.77 1.27
C GLY A 59 -7.26 8.30 0.83
N ALA A 60 -8.44 7.72 0.63
CA ALA A 60 -8.57 6.35 0.11
C ALA A 60 -8.00 6.23 -1.31
N VAL A 61 -8.29 7.20 -2.19
CA VAL A 61 -7.70 7.27 -3.53
C VAL A 61 -6.17 7.34 -3.45
N THR A 62 -5.63 8.21 -2.59
CA THR A 62 -4.17 8.33 -2.40
C THR A 62 -3.54 7.00 -1.97
N LEU A 63 -4.17 6.23 -1.07
CA LEU A 63 -3.64 4.93 -0.65
C LEU A 63 -3.71 3.87 -1.76
N HIS A 64 -4.79 3.82 -2.54
CA HIS A 64 -4.86 2.93 -3.71
C HIS A 64 -3.82 3.29 -4.78
N THR A 65 -3.62 4.59 -5.04
CA THR A 65 -2.56 5.06 -5.94
C THR A 65 -1.18 4.63 -5.42
N ARG A 66 -0.92 4.79 -4.12
CA ARG A 66 0.33 4.37 -3.49
C ARG A 66 0.61 2.87 -3.65
N MET A 67 -0.40 2.01 -3.51
CA MET A 67 -0.25 0.57 -3.79
C MET A 67 0.19 0.31 -5.24
N GLY A 68 -0.43 0.97 -6.21
CA GLY A 68 -0.11 0.82 -7.62
C GLY A 68 1.27 1.36 -7.99
N GLU A 69 1.68 2.49 -7.39
CA GLU A 69 3.04 3.04 -7.54
C GLU A 69 4.09 2.09 -6.98
N ALA A 70 3.90 1.61 -5.75
CA ALA A 70 4.86 0.72 -5.11
C ALA A 70 5.04 -0.61 -5.87
N MET A 71 3.96 -1.13 -6.47
CA MET A 71 4.03 -2.30 -7.34
C MET A 71 4.87 -2.01 -8.60
N ARG A 72 4.65 -0.86 -9.26
CA ARG A 72 5.43 -0.47 -10.45
C ARG A 72 6.91 -0.29 -10.12
N ASP A 73 7.21 0.33 -8.98
CA ASP A 73 8.58 0.53 -8.51
C ASP A 73 9.29 -0.81 -8.27
N LYS A 74 8.60 -1.77 -7.64
CA LYS A 74 9.09 -3.14 -7.46
C LYS A 74 9.37 -3.81 -8.81
N SER A 75 8.41 -3.79 -9.74
CA SER A 75 8.57 -4.42 -11.05
C SER A 75 9.75 -3.82 -11.82
N ALA A 76 9.94 -2.50 -11.78
CA ALA A 76 11.09 -1.84 -12.40
C ALA A 76 12.43 -2.29 -11.78
N ALA A 77 12.47 -2.51 -10.46
CA ALA A 77 13.65 -3.01 -9.76
C ALA A 77 13.95 -4.49 -10.11
N ASP A 78 12.91 -5.33 -10.17
CA ASP A 78 13.04 -6.74 -10.54
C ASP A 78 13.51 -6.90 -12.00
N ASP A 79 13.00 -6.07 -12.92
CA ASP A 79 13.42 -6.01 -14.32
C ASP A 79 14.89 -5.58 -14.45
N ALA A 80 15.31 -4.57 -13.68
CA ALA A 80 16.70 -4.11 -13.66
C ALA A 80 17.66 -5.19 -13.14
N GLN A 81 17.30 -5.87 -12.05
CA GLN A 81 18.09 -6.99 -11.49
C GLN A 81 18.20 -8.14 -12.49
N THR A 82 17.11 -8.46 -13.19
CA THR A 82 17.10 -9.48 -14.23
C THR A 82 18.04 -9.09 -15.38
N ALA A 83 17.98 -7.85 -15.85
CA ALA A 83 18.85 -7.33 -16.91
C ALA A 83 20.34 -7.35 -16.54
N GLU A 84 20.71 -7.05 -15.29
CA GLU A 84 22.09 -7.15 -14.82
C GLU A 84 22.60 -8.59 -14.78
N LYS A 85 21.78 -9.53 -14.30
CA LYS A 85 22.12 -10.95 -14.25
C LYS A 85 22.45 -11.51 -15.64
N PHE A 86 21.76 -11.06 -16.69
CA PHE A 86 22.02 -11.49 -18.07
C PHE A 86 23.26 -10.83 -18.69
N LYS A 87 23.80 -9.73 -18.16
CA LYS A 87 25.05 -9.11 -18.64
C LYS A 87 26.31 -9.77 -18.10
N LEU A 88 26.20 -10.58 -17.05
CA LEU A 88 27.31 -11.25 -16.35
C LEU A 88 27.59 -12.68 -16.87
N ILE A 89 26.89 -13.12 -17.91
CA ILE A 89 27.01 -14.44 -18.56
C ILE A 89 27.55 -14.24 -19.97
#